data_AF-A0A8X8FPV4-F1
#
_entry.id   AF-A0A8X8FPV4-F1
#
_cell.length_a   1.000
_cell.length_b   1.000
_cell.length_c   1.000
_cell.angle_alpha   90.00
_cell.angle_beta   90.00
_cell.angle_gamma   90.00
#
_symmetry.space_group_name_H-M   'P 1'
#
loop_
_entity.id
_entity.type
_entity.pdbx_description
1 polymer ?
#
loop_
_entity_poly.entity_id
_entity_poly.type
_entity_poly.pdbx_seq_one_letter_code
_entity_poly.pdbx_strand_id
1 'polypeptide(L)'
;MASISELHPEAKVREERHNRAVLLANLLTTGLRMPGVEVAYRAAAFAGASDEMAWEAARRHELTMIGFPDEIYSTGGLSYPRGLADEESSRKRRQSLIDTCRALPNPFALQGDAIQRSNSDLEEAA
;
A
#
# COMPACT_ATOMS: atom_id res chain seq x y z
N MET A 1 -26.21 -5.65 -31.49
CA MET A 1 -25.52 -4.37 -31.77
C MET A 1 -25.17 -3.74 -30.43
N ALA A 2 -23.89 -3.70 -30.07
CA ALA A 2 -23.40 -2.89 -28.96
C ALA A 2 -22.07 -2.28 -29.43
N SER A 3 -22.13 -1.05 -29.90
CA SER A 3 -20.95 -0.25 -30.17
C SER A 3 -20.35 0.14 -28.81
N ILE A 4 -19.39 -0.64 -28.34
CA ILE A 4 -18.44 -0.20 -27.33
C ILE A 4 -17.70 0.95 -27.99
N SER A 5 -18.14 2.18 -27.74
CA SER A 5 -17.35 3.35 -28.09
C SER A 5 -16.16 3.31 -27.13
N GLU A 6 -15.08 2.68 -27.56
CA GLU A 6 -13.82 2.66 -26.82
C GLU A 6 -13.44 4.12 -26.57
N LEU A 7 -13.58 4.58 -25.32
CA LEU A 7 -13.16 5.93 -24.97
C LEU A 7 -11.70 6.11 -25.38
N HIS A 8 -11.44 7.18 -26.12
CA HIS A 8 -10.09 7.59 -26.50
C HIS A 8 -9.19 7.54 -25.26
N PRO A 9 -7.95 7.02 -25.35
CA PRO A 9 -7.07 6.81 -24.19
C PRO A 9 -6.90 8.06 -23.32
N GLU A 10 -6.92 9.26 -23.91
CA GLU A 10 -6.87 10.52 -23.17
C GLU A 10 -8.07 10.76 -22.23
N ALA A 11 -9.26 10.27 -22.57
CA ALA A 11 -10.44 10.45 -21.75
C ALA A 11 -10.35 9.61 -20.46
N LYS A 12 -9.78 8.39 -20.55
CA LYS A 12 -9.46 7.57 -19.36
C LYS A 12 -8.44 8.28 -18.46
N VAL A 13 -7.40 8.87 -19.04
CA VAL A 13 -6.39 9.64 -18.29
C VAL A 13 -7.02 10.84 -17.55
N ARG A 14 -8.00 11.52 -18.16
CA ARG A 14 -8.73 12.62 -17.50
C ARG A 14 -9.57 12.13 -16.33
N GLU A 15 -10.29 11.03 -16.51
CA GLU A 15 -11.10 10.42 -15.46
C GLU A 15 -10.23 9.97 -14.27
N GLU A 16 -9.12 9.29 -14.53
CA GLU A 16 -8.20 8.89 -13.47
C GLU A 16 -7.56 10.08 -12.74
N ARG A 17 -7.26 11.17 -13.47
CA ARG A 17 -6.75 12.39 -12.87
C ARG A 17 -7.80 13.01 -11.93
N HIS A 18 -9.07 12.94 -12.29
CA HIS A 18 -10.18 13.38 -11.44
C HIS A 18 -10.32 12.50 -10.20
N ASN A 19 -10.20 11.18 -10.36
CA ASN A 19 -10.34 10.21 -9.28
C ASN A 19 -9.11 10.13 -8.35
N ARG A 20 -8.01 10.82 -8.68
CA ARG A 20 -6.76 10.79 -7.90
C ARG A 20 -6.96 11.14 -6.42
N ALA A 21 -7.75 12.18 -6.13
CA ALA A 21 -7.97 12.62 -4.75
C ALA A 21 -8.66 11.54 -3.91
N VAL A 22 -9.64 10.85 -4.51
CA VAL A 22 -10.37 9.75 -3.88
C VAL A 22 -9.46 8.55 -3.67
N LEU A 23 -8.66 8.17 -4.66
CA LEU A 23 -7.69 7.09 -4.53
C LEU A 23 -6.70 7.35 -3.40
N LEU A 24 -6.12 8.56 -3.34
CA LEU A 24 -5.19 8.94 -2.29
C LEU A 24 -5.86 8.89 -0.90
N ALA A 25 -7.09 9.40 -0.78
CA ALA A 25 -7.84 9.32 0.47
C ALA A 25 -8.04 7.85 0.92
N ASN A 26 -8.42 6.96 0.00
CA ASN A 26 -8.61 5.55 0.29
C ASN A 26 -7.29 4.89 0.75
N LEU A 27 -6.17 5.15 0.07
CA LEU A 27 -4.86 4.60 0.45
C LEU A 27 -4.44 5.08 1.85
N LEU A 28 -4.66 6.36 2.16
CA LEU A 28 -4.44 6.91 3.50
C LEU A 28 -5.31 6.24 4.56
N THR A 29 -6.58 5.95 4.25
CA THR A 29 -7.50 5.22 5.13
C THR A 29 -7.03 3.79 5.37
N THR A 30 -6.40 3.14 4.38
CA THR A 30 -5.79 1.80 4.56
C THR A 30 -4.50 1.81 5.38
N GLY A 31 -4.00 2.99 5.75
CA GLY A 31 -2.82 3.15 6.60
C GLY A 31 -1.53 3.44 5.83
N LEU A 32 -1.57 3.47 4.49
CA LEU A 32 -0.42 3.84 3.67
C LEU A 32 -0.30 5.36 3.58
N ARG A 33 0.77 5.92 4.14
CA ARG A 33 0.93 7.37 4.36
C ARG A 33 2.14 7.98 3.67
N MET A 34 3.02 7.16 3.11
CA MET A 34 4.23 7.69 2.50
C MET A 34 3.93 8.42 1.18
N PRO A 35 4.71 9.45 0.83
CA PRO A 35 4.51 10.16 -0.42
C PRO A 35 4.77 9.23 -1.62
N GLY A 36 3.92 9.33 -2.64
CA GLY A 36 4.08 8.58 -3.89
C GLY A 36 3.48 7.17 -3.87
N VAL A 37 2.85 6.74 -2.77
CA VAL A 37 2.11 5.48 -2.71
C VAL A 37 0.99 5.45 -3.77
N GLU A 38 0.31 6.57 -4.00
CA GLU A 38 -0.72 6.64 -5.04
C GLU A 38 -0.15 6.49 -6.45
N VAL A 39 1.09 6.96 -6.66
CA VAL A 39 1.80 6.80 -7.93
C VAL A 39 2.19 5.35 -8.13
N ALA A 40 2.71 4.69 -7.09
CA ALA A 40 3.06 3.28 -7.13
C ALA A 40 1.85 2.38 -7.42
N TYR A 41 0.71 2.65 -6.76
CA TYR A 41 -0.56 1.94 -7.03
C TYR A 41 -0.96 2.08 -8.50
N ARG A 42 -1.02 3.32 -9.00
CA ARG A 42 -1.45 3.58 -10.38
C ARG A 42 -0.48 3.02 -11.40
N ALA A 43 0.82 3.11 -11.17
CA ALA A 43 1.83 2.53 -12.06
C ALA A 43 1.64 1.01 -12.19
N ALA A 44 1.34 0.32 -11.09
CA ALA A 44 1.02 -1.10 -11.12
C ALA A 44 -0.31 -1.38 -11.86
N ALA A 45 -1.36 -0.61 -11.58
CA ALA A 45 -2.64 -0.75 -12.28
C ALA A 45 -2.50 -0.52 -13.80
N PHE A 46 -1.72 0.48 -14.22
CA PHE A 46 -1.40 0.73 -15.62
C PHE A 46 -0.61 -0.40 -16.27
N ALA A 47 0.27 -1.07 -15.51
CA ALA A 47 0.99 -2.24 -15.97
C ALA A 47 0.11 -3.50 -16.06
N GLY A 48 -1.19 -3.40 -15.75
CA GLY A 48 -2.14 -4.50 -15.79
C GLY A 48 -2.19 -5.34 -14.52
N ALA A 49 -1.67 -4.84 -13.41
CA ALA A 49 -1.81 -5.49 -12.11
C ALA A 49 -3.27 -5.44 -11.63
N SER A 50 -3.72 -6.50 -10.93
CA SER A 50 -4.99 -6.45 -10.19
C SER A 50 -4.92 -5.43 -9.06
N ASP A 51 -6.08 -5.00 -8.54
CA ASP A 51 -6.12 -4.06 -7.39
C ASP A 51 -5.36 -4.60 -6.18
N GLU A 52 -5.42 -5.92 -5.95
CA GLU A 52 -4.64 -6.61 -4.92
C GLU A 52 -3.13 -6.42 -5.13
N MET A 53 -2.65 -6.67 -6.35
CA MET A 53 -1.23 -6.51 -6.70
C MET A 53 -0.80 -5.04 -6.70
N ALA A 54 -1.68 -4.13 -7.13
CA ALA A 54 -1.43 -2.70 -7.13
C ALA A 54 -1.32 -2.14 -5.71
N TRP A 55 -2.16 -2.61 -4.79
CA TRP A 55 -2.05 -2.28 -3.37
C TRP A 55 -0.75 -2.81 -2.76
N GLU A 56 -0.35 -4.05 -3.06
CA GLU A 56 0.94 -4.59 -2.62
C GLU A 56 2.13 -3.81 -3.20
N ALA A 57 2.04 -3.33 -4.44
CA ALA A 57 3.07 -2.45 -5.02
C ALA A 57 3.17 -1.12 -4.26
N ALA A 58 2.04 -0.53 -3.90
CA ALA A 58 1.96 0.68 -3.08
C ALA A 58 2.56 0.48 -1.69
N ARG A 59 2.27 -0.67 -1.06
CA ARG A 59 2.84 -1.06 0.23
C ARG A 59 4.36 -1.29 0.16
N ARG A 60 4.85 -1.93 -0.90
CA ARG A 60 6.30 -2.08 -1.12
C ARG A 60 6.98 -0.73 -1.29
N HIS A 61 6.35 0.21 -2.00
CA HIS A 61 6.84 1.58 -2.12
C HIS A 61 6.92 2.27 -0.75
N GLU A 62 5.91 2.10 0.11
CA GLU A 62 5.94 2.60 1.49
C GLU A 62 7.15 2.07 2.28
N LEU A 63 7.39 0.76 2.21
CA LEU A 63 8.55 0.13 2.87
C LEU A 63 9.89 0.68 2.34
N THR A 64 10.01 0.85 1.03
CA THR A 64 11.19 1.47 0.41
C THR A 64 11.41 2.90 0.91
N MET A 65 10.34 3.66 1.08
CA MET A 65 10.42 5.05 1.56
C MET A 65 10.72 5.16 3.07
N ILE A 66 10.27 4.20 3.87
CA ILE A 66 10.63 4.13 5.31
C ILE A 66 12.13 3.85 5.47
N GLY A 67 12.71 3.07 4.55
CA GLY A 67 14.09 2.58 4.62
C GLY A 67 14.26 1.52 5.70
N PHE A 68 15.46 0.97 5.82
CA PHE A 68 15.75 -0.10 6.76
C PHE A 68 16.50 0.40 8.01
N PRO A 69 16.40 -0.29 9.16
CA PRO A 69 17.09 0.13 10.40
C PRO A 69 18.61 0.05 10.32
N ASP A 70 19.15 -0.86 9.50
CA ASP A 70 20.58 -1.04 9.23
C ASP A 70 21.20 0.12 8.44
N GLU A 71 20.39 0.86 7.68
CA GLU A 71 20.81 2.08 6.97
C GLU A 71 21.01 3.30 7.90
N ILE A 72 20.74 3.17 9.20
CA ILE A 72 20.99 4.24 10.18
C ILE A 72 22.47 4.22 10.57
N TYR A 73 23.24 5.11 9.94
CA TYR A 73 24.63 5.38 10.25
C TYR A 73 24.77 6.55 11.23
N SER A 74 25.76 6.47 12.12
CA SER A 74 26.20 7.60 12.93
C SER A 74 26.72 8.70 12.00
N THR A 75 26.03 9.83 11.90
CA THR A 75 26.58 11.00 11.22
C THR A 75 27.72 11.55 12.08
N GLY A 76 28.97 11.14 11.78
CA GLY A 76 30.19 11.65 12.40
C GLY A 76 30.52 13.09 11.98
N GLY A 77 29.53 13.99 12.00
CA GLY A 77 29.71 15.41 11.72
C GLY A 77 30.05 16.18 13.00
N LEU A 78 31.01 17.10 12.90
CA LEU A 78 31.53 18.00 13.94
C LEU A 78 30.52 19.01 14.50
N SER A 79 29.24 18.65 14.64
CA SER A 79 28.24 19.55 15.22
C SER A 79 27.27 18.75 16.09
N TYR A 80 27.50 18.85 17.39
CA TYR A 80 26.71 18.37 18.52
C TYR A 80 26.83 16.86 18.86
N PRO A 81 27.23 16.53 20.10
CA PRO A 81 27.13 15.17 20.62
C PRO A 81 25.66 14.88 20.91
N ARG A 82 24.86 14.56 19.88
CA ARG A 82 23.63 13.80 20.10
C ARG A 82 24.06 12.37 20.40
N GLY A 83 24.06 12.04 21.68
CA GLY A 83 24.61 10.81 22.21
C GLY A 83 23.98 9.56 21.59
N LEU A 84 24.72 8.46 21.73
CA LEU A 84 24.40 7.06 21.37
C LEU A 84 22.97 6.59 21.71
N ALA A 85 22.22 7.32 22.54
CA ALA A 85 20.80 7.09 22.83
C ALA A 85 19.85 7.36 21.65
N ASP A 86 20.28 8.07 20.61
CA ASP A 86 19.45 8.45 19.46
C ASP A 86 19.41 7.37 18.36
N GLU A 87 20.47 6.57 18.20
CA GLU A 87 20.56 5.58 17.12
C GLU A 87 19.72 4.34 17.39
N GLU A 88 19.86 3.74 18.58
CA GLU A 88 19.09 2.55 18.93
C GLU A 88 17.59 2.85 19.01
N SER A 89 17.23 4.04 19.51
CA SER A 89 15.85 4.51 19.54
C SER A 89 15.32 4.82 18.13
N SER A 90 16.14 5.39 17.24
CA SER A 90 15.80 5.57 15.82
C SER A 90 15.63 4.25 15.08
N ARG A 91 16.49 3.25 15.34
CA ARG A 91 16.36 1.89 14.80
C ARG A 91 15.07 1.23 15.27
N LYS A 92 14.78 1.29 16.57
CA LYS A 92 13.52 0.78 17.16
C LYS A 92 12.30 1.46 16.54
N ARG A 93 12.33 2.79 16.40
CA ARG A 93 11.25 3.55 15.76
C ARG A 93 11.07 3.13 14.30
N ARG A 94 12.15 3.00 13.52
CA ARG A 94 12.07 2.57 12.12
C ARG A 94 11.52 1.15 12.00
N GLN A 95 11.99 0.23 12.84
CA GLN A 95 11.46 -1.13 12.90
C GLN A 95 9.97 -1.13 13.21
N SER A 96 9.50 -0.32 14.17
CA SER A 96 8.06 -0.22 14.46
C SER A 96 7.22 0.29 13.28
N LEU A 97 7.76 1.18 12.45
CA LEU A 97 7.08 1.65 11.23
C LEU A 97 7.00 0.55 10.19
N ILE A 98 8.09 -0.19 9.99
CA ILE A 98 8.13 -1.36 9.10
C ILE A 98 7.11 -2.41 9.56
N ASP A 99 7.09 -2.73 10.84
CA ASP A 99 6.17 -3.72 11.41
C ASP A 99 4.72 -3.29 11.27
N THR A 100 4.43 -2.00 11.50
CA THR A 100 3.09 -1.43 11.27
C THR A 100 2.68 -1.57 9.81
N CYS A 101 3.56 -1.22 8.87
CA CYS A 101 3.30 -1.38 7.44
C CYS A 101 3.11 -2.85 7.03
N ARG A 102 3.91 -3.77 7.61
CA ARG A 102 3.80 -5.24 7.42
C ARG A 102 2.57 -5.87 8.08
N ALA A 103 1.95 -5.18 9.02
CA ALA A 103 0.69 -5.62 9.62
C ALA A 103 -0.55 -5.17 8.84
N LEU A 104 -0.43 -4.19 7.94
CA LEU A 104 -1.58 -3.71 7.17
C LEU A 104 -2.19 -4.84 6.31
N PRO A 105 -3.48 -5.15 6.49
CA PRO A 105 -4.16 -6.13 5.65
C PRO A 105 -4.42 -5.52 4.27
N ASN A 106 -4.23 -6.33 3.22
CA ASN A 106 -4.63 -5.93 1.88
C ASN A 106 -6.17 -5.95 1.79
N PRO A 107 -6.82 -4.81 1.52
CA PRO A 107 -8.28 -4.74 1.47
C PRO A 107 -8.88 -5.47 0.25
N PHE A 108 -8.06 -5.76 -0.76
CA PHE A 108 -8.47 -6.44 -2.00
C PHE A 108 -8.08 -7.91 -2.02
N ALA A 109 -7.33 -8.39 -1.02
CA ALA A 109 -7.06 -9.82 -0.90
C ALA A 109 -8.40 -10.54 -0.73
N LEU A 110 -8.62 -11.60 -1.54
CA LEU A 110 -9.77 -12.47 -1.43
C LEU A 110 -9.90 -12.96 0.02
N GLN A 111 -10.81 -12.37 0.77
CA GLN A 111 -11.30 -12.95 2.01
C GLN A 111 -11.99 -14.23 1.57
N GLY A 112 -11.34 -15.39 1.73
CA GLY A 112 -11.94 -16.68 1.40
C GLY A 112 -13.35 -16.72 1.98
N ASP A 113 -14.34 -16.94 1.12
CA ASP A 113 -15.77 -16.85 1.40
C ASP A 113 -16.12 -17.53 2.73
N ALA A 114 -16.24 -16.75 3.81
CA ALA A 114 -16.85 -17.21 5.05
C ALA A 114 -18.35 -17.50 4.84
N ILE A 115 -18.94 -16.92 3.79
CA ILE A 115 -20.36 -17.05 3.43
C ILE A 115 -20.66 -18.41 2.78
N GLN A 116 -19.68 -19.08 2.16
CA GLN A 116 -19.92 -20.40 1.56
C GLN A 116 -19.95 -21.55 2.58
N ARG A 117 -19.32 -21.40 3.75
CA ARG A 117 -19.30 -22.46 4.78
C ARG A 117 -20.65 -22.68 5.46
N SER A 118 -21.52 -21.68 5.53
CA SER A 118 -22.83 -21.85 6.20
C SER A 118 -23.85 -22.63 5.37
N ASN A 119 -23.68 -22.70 4.05
CA ASN A 119 -24.64 -23.39 3.18
C ASN A 119 -24.30 -24.88 3.01
N SER A 120 -23.03 -25.25 3.09
CA SER A 120 -22.60 -26.65 3.06
C SER A 120 -23.01 -27.44 4.30
N ASP A 121 -23.14 -26.80 5.46
CA ASP A 121 -23.55 -27.46 6.72
C ASP A 121 -25.07 -27.73 6.77
N LEU A 122 -25.87 -27.11 5.89
CA LEU A 122 -27.32 -27.31 5.82
C LEU A 122 -27.73 -28.45 4.88
N GLU A 123 -26.91 -28.80 3.88
CA GLU A 123 -27.18 -29.91 2.96
C GLU A 123 -26.76 -31.29 3.51
N GLU A 124 -25.90 -31.33 4.53
CA GLU A 124 -25.51 -32.59 5.20
C GLU A 124 -26.50 -33.02 6.30
N ALA A 125 -27.52 -32.19 6.59
CA ALA A 125 -28.51 -32.42 7.64
C ALA A 125 -29.94 -32.71 7.13
N ALA A 126 -30.13 -32.93 5.82
CA ALA A 126 -31.41 -33.26 5.18
C ALA A 126 -31.40 -34.66 4.57
#